data_AF-A0A8H6HD65-F1
#
_entry.id   AF-A0A8H6HD65-F1
#
_cell.length_a   1.000
_cell.length_b   1.000
_cell.length_c   1.000
_cell.angle_alpha   90.00
_cell.angle_beta   90.00
_cell.angle_gamma   90.00
#
_symmetry.space_group_name_H-M   'P 1'
#
loop_
_entity.id
_entity.type
_entity.pdbx_description
1 polymer ?
#
loop_
_entity_poly.entity_id
_entity_poly.type
_entity_poly.pdbx_seq_one_letter_code
_entity_poly.pdbx_strand_id
1 'polypeptide(L)'
;TLRRHMEAHHPKRYNKWCERNDFLSMLPKTVHARRDALAAAAASTSTQQTLDGHVHPIDPAPRVIKYSDALFQQVAEEWLIATNQPIEALSHPRFHEMIEVAARATDGVKIPEKRAVRESILRHFRNSVKELRDRLNIATFISKYKCW
;
A
#
# COMPACT_ATOMS: atom_id res chain seq x y z
N THR A 1 -38.56 5.15 35.65
CA THR A 1 -39.63 5.30 36.66
C THR A 1 -39.98 6.77 36.92
N LEU A 2 -39.03 7.66 37.18
CA LEU A 2 -39.30 9.09 37.48
C LEU A 2 -40.03 9.87 36.36
N ARG A 3 -39.61 9.72 35.09
CA ARG A 3 -40.24 10.45 33.95
C ARG A 3 -41.69 10.05 33.69
N ARG A 4 -42.04 8.77 33.86
CA ARG A 4 -43.42 8.27 33.71
C ARG A 4 -44.32 8.77 34.84
N HIS A 5 -43.78 8.86 36.06
CA HIS A 5 -44.50 9.45 37.19
C HIS A 5 -44.75 10.95 36.99
N MET A 6 -43.73 11.69 36.56
CA MET A 6 -43.85 13.12 36.20
C MET A 6 -44.88 13.34 35.09
N GLU A 7 -44.93 12.46 34.10
CA GLU A 7 -45.92 12.50 33.03
C GLU A 7 -47.35 12.23 33.52
N ALA A 8 -47.52 11.29 34.45
CA ALA A 8 -48.84 10.91 34.96
C ALA A 8 -49.44 11.97 35.90
N HIS A 9 -48.63 12.53 36.81
CA HIS A 9 -49.14 13.38 37.90
C HIS A 9 -48.82 14.86 37.72
N HIS A 10 -47.73 15.21 37.03
CA HIS A 10 -47.24 16.58 36.95
C HIS A 10 -46.85 17.07 35.54
N PRO A 11 -47.54 16.67 34.44
CA PRO A 11 -47.07 16.96 33.09
C PRO A 11 -47.07 18.46 32.77
N LYS A 12 -48.12 19.18 33.21
CA LYS A 12 -48.26 20.62 32.94
C LYS A 12 -47.18 21.46 33.64
N ARG A 13 -46.90 21.16 34.91
CA ARG A 13 -45.89 21.87 35.70
C ARG A 13 -44.49 21.62 35.16
N TYR A 14 -44.22 20.38 34.74
CA TYR A 14 -42.95 20.00 34.13
C TYR A 14 -42.73 20.70 32.78
N ASN A 15 -43.72 20.69 31.88
CA ASN A 15 -43.59 21.35 30.58
C ASN A 15 -43.40 22.86 30.72
N LYS A 16 -44.13 23.52 31.62
CA LYS A 16 -43.94 24.97 31.89
C LYS A 16 -42.55 25.28 32.45
N TRP A 17 -41.98 24.37 33.26
CA TRP A 17 -40.60 24.50 33.70
C TRP A 17 -39.62 24.31 32.54
N CYS A 18 -39.85 23.32 31.67
CA CYS A 18 -39.05 23.12 30.47
C CYS A 18 -39.05 24.36 29.56
N GLU A 19 -40.23 24.94 29.28
CA GLU A 19 -40.37 26.17 28.49
C GLU A 19 -39.62 27.35 29.11
N ARG A 20 -39.73 27.54 30.44
CA ARG A 20 -39.09 28.66 31.13
C ARG A 20 -37.56 28.56 31.20
N ASN A 21 -37.02 27.35 30.99
CA ASN A 21 -35.59 27.08 31.10
C ASN A 21 -35.00 26.63 29.74
N ASP A 22 -35.72 26.84 28.64
CA ASP A 22 -35.31 26.46 27.27
C ASP A 22 -34.91 24.98 27.13
N PHE A 23 -35.52 24.10 27.94
CA PHE A 23 -35.31 22.66 27.84
C PHE A 23 -36.38 21.99 26.99
N LEU A 24 -35.97 20.99 26.23
CA LEU A 24 -36.89 20.10 25.53
C LEU A 24 -37.58 19.16 26.53
N SER A 25 -38.90 19.05 26.44
CA SER A 25 -39.65 18.09 27.28
C SER A 25 -39.29 16.66 26.91
N MET A 26 -38.76 15.93 27.89
CA MET A 26 -38.36 14.52 27.78
C MET A 26 -39.43 13.57 28.35
N LEU A 27 -40.67 14.03 28.48
CA LEU A 27 -41.78 13.15 28.86
C LEU A 27 -42.01 12.12 27.76
N PRO A 28 -42.28 10.85 28.11
CA PRO A 28 -42.41 9.76 27.15
C PRO A 28 -43.31 10.08 25.95
N LYS A 29 -44.52 10.61 26.16
CA LYS A 29 -45.47 10.97 25.10
C LYS A 29 -44.92 12.03 24.15
N THR A 30 -44.24 13.04 24.68
CA THR A 30 -43.65 14.12 23.86
C THR A 30 -42.47 13.59 23.03
N VAL A 31 -41.64 12.72 23.62
CA VAL A 31 -40.54 12.08 22.89
C VAL A 31 -41.07 11.15 21.80
N HIS A 32 -42.12 10.37 22.08
CA HIS A 32 -42.77 9.52 21.09
C HIS A 32 -43.36 10.34 19.95
N ALA A 33 -44.18 11.36 20.25
CA ALA A 33 -44.75 12.23 19.22
C ALA A 33 -43.70 12.89 18.32
N ARG A 34 -42.55 13.30 18.89
CA ARG A 34 -41.45 13.85 18.09
C ARG A 34 -40.79 12.80 17.20
N ARG A 35 -40.60 11.57 17.69
CA ARG A 35 -40.06 10.48 16.87
C ARG A 35 -41.01 10.12 15.74
N ASP A 36 -42.31 10.10 16.01
CA ASP A 36 -43.33 9.80 15.00
C ASP A 36 -43.40 10.91 13.94
N ALA A 37 -43.31 12.19 14.34
CA ALA A 37 -43.23 13.32 13.41
C ALA A 37 -41.96 13.28 12.53
N LEU A 38 -40.81 12.92 13.12
CA LEU A 38 -39.55 12.77 12.37
C LEU A 38 -39.60 11.56 11.43
N ALA A 39 -40.19 10.44 11.85
CA ALA A 39 -40.36 9.27 11.01
C ALA A 39 -41.35 9.54 9.85
N ALA A 40 -42.42 10.30 10.10
CA ALA A 40 -43.35 10.74 9.05
C ALA A 40 -42.66 11.69 8.05
N ALA A 41 -41.84 12.63 8.52
CA ALA A 41 -41.04 13.51 7.66
C ALA A 41 -39.98 12.72 6.85
N ALA A 42 -39.34 11.72 7.47
CA ALA A 42 -38.37 10.85 6.79
C ALA A 42 -39.05 9.93 5.75
N ALA A 43 -40.27 9.47 6.00
CA ALA A 43 -41.04 8.67 5.05
C ALA A 43 -41.37 9.46 3.76
N SER A 44 -41.58 10.78 3.86
CA SER A 44 -41.73 11.67 2.70
C SER A 44 -40.42 12.01 1.96
N THR A 45 -39.25 11.63 2.51
CA THR A 45 -37.91 11.89 1.93
C THR A 45 -37.08 10.61 1.88
N SER A 46 -37.74 9.45 1.76
CA SER A 46 -37.07 8.16 1.69
C SER A 46 -36.49 7.92 0.29
N THR A 47 -35.56 8.77 -0.13
CA THR A 47 -34.67 8.53 -1.26
C THR A 47 -33.37 7.96 -0.68
N GLN A 48 -33.00 6.75 -1.07
CA GLN A 48 -31.72 6.17 -0.74
C GLN A 48 -30.60 7.12 -1.16
N GLN A 49 -29.74 7.54 -0.23
CA GLN A 49 -28.59 8.39 -0.55
C GLN A 49 -27.59 7.58 -1.39
N THR A 50 -27.26 8.09 -2.58
CA THR A 50 -26.22 7.51 -3.43
C THR A 50 -24.84 7.89 -2.91
N LEU A 51 -23.86 7.02 -3.08
CA LEU A 51 -22.48 7.22 -2.61
C LEU A 51 -21.67 8.18 -3.50
N ASP A 52 -22.32 8.91 -4.41
CA ASP A 52 -21.66 9.68 -5.47
C ASP A 52 -20.69 10.74 -4.93
N GLY A 53 -20.93 11.29 -3.74
CA GLY A 53 -20.04 12.26 -3.10
C GLY A 53 -18.76 11.69 -2.48
N HIS A 54 -18.66 10.36 -2.35
CA HIS A 54 -17.53 9.67 -1.72
C HIS A 54 -16.72 8.80 -2.69
N VAL A 55 -17.21 8.55 -3.90
CA VAL A 55 -16.48 7.79 -4.92
C VAL A 55 -15.56 8.74 -5.68
N HIS A 56 -14.26 8.56 -5.51
CA HIS A 56 -13.27 9.21 -6.35
C HIS A 56 -12.89 8.26 -7.49
N PRO A 57 -12.79 8.73 -8.74
CA PRO A 57 -12.18 7.94 -9.81
C PRO A 57 -10.76 7.58 -9.38
N ILE A 58 -10.50 6.28 -9.26
CA ILE A 58 -9.12 5.79 -9.15
C ILE A 58 -8.53 5.96 -10.55
N ASP A 59 -7.45 6.73 -10.67
CA ASP A 59 -6.70 6.82 -11.92
C ASP A 59 -6.43 5.38 -12.40
N PRO A 60 -6.80 5.04 -13.65
CA PRO A 60 -6.57 3.70 -14.14
C PRO A 60 -5.08 3.41 -14.02
N ALA A 61 -4.73 2.43 -13.17
CA ALA A 61 -3.36 1.99 -13.03
C ALA A 61 -2.77 1.76 -14.43
N PRO A 62 -1.53 2.20 -14.69
CA PRO A 62 -0.92 2.06 -16.01
C PRO A 62 -1.10 0.61 -16.46
N ARG A 63 -1.65 0.41 -17.66
CA ARG A 63 -1.97 -0.92 -18.19
C ARG A 63 -0.69 -1.76 -18.16
N VAL A 64 -0.60 -2.65 -17.17
CA VAL A 64 0.49 -3.63 -17.09
C VAL A 64 0.32 -4.53 -18.29
N ILE A 65 1.23 -4.43 -19.25
CA ILE A 65 1.27 -5.36 -20.37
C ILE A 65 1.49 -6.74 -19.75
N LYS A 66 0.50 -7.62 -19.89
CA LYS A 66 0.59 -8.98 -19.36
C LYS A 66 1.74 -9.70 -20.07
N TYR A 67 2.51 -10.44 -19.28
CA TYR A 67 3.53 -11.33 -19.82
C TYR A 67 2.91 -12.31 -20.82
N SER A 68 3.58 -12.51 -21.95
CA SER A 68 3.37 -13.64 -22.87
C SER A 68 4.72 -14.07 -23.43
N ASP A 69 4.90 -15.37 -23.66
CA ASP A 69 6.18 -15.91 -24.15
C ASP A 69 6.57 -15.31 -25.50
N ALA A 70 5.59 -15.10 -26.39
CA ALA A 70 5.80 -14.47 -27.70
C ALA A 70 6.27 -13.01 -27.58
N LEU A 71 5.69 -12.23 -26.66
CA LEU A 71 6.12 -10.85 -26.42
C LEU A 71 7.51 -10.80 -25.79
N PHE A 72 7.78 -11.69 -24.83
CA PHE A 72 9.09 -11.77 -24.19
C PHE A 72 10.17 -12.13 -25.21
N GLN A 73 9.90 -13.11 -26.08
CA GLN A 73 10.81 -13.49 -27.16
C GLN A 73 11.09 -12.31 -28.10
N GLN A 74 10.05 -11.61 -28.57
CA GLN A 74 10.23 -10.45 -29.44
C GLN A 74 11.08 -9.35 -28.78
N VAL A 75 10.78 -8.99 -27.54
CA VAL A 75 11.54 -7.95 -26.81
C VAL A 75 12.99 -8.38 -26.57
N ALA A 76 13.23 -9.67 -26.30
CA ALA A 76 14.58 -10.20 -26.15
C ALA A 76 15.38 -10.13 -27.47
N GLU A 77 14.77 -10.49 -28.60
CA GLU A 77 15.39 -10.36 -29.92
C GLU A 77 15.74 -8.91 -30.25
N GLU A 78 14.78 -7.99 -30.06
CA GLU A 78 15.00 -6.55 -30.26
C GLU A 78 16.14 -6.01 -29.39
N TRP A 79 16.20 -6.45 -28.12
CA TRP A 79 17.27 -6.07 -27.20
C TRP A 79 18.64 -6.58 -27.66
N LEU A 80 18.75 -7.84 -28.09
CA LEU A 80 19.99 -8.42 -28.62
C LEU A 80 20.51 -7.63 -29.82
N ILE A 81 19.63 -7.32 -30.78
CA ILE A 81 19.97 -6.56 -32.00
C ILE A 81 20.41 -5.13 -31.62
N ALA A 82 19.63 -4.43 -30.80
CA ALA A 82 19.88 -3.03 -30.46
C ALA A 82 21.19 -2.84 -29.68
N THR A 83 21.60 -3.84 -28.89
CA THR A 83 22.80 -3.78 -28.05
C THR A 83 23.97 -4.61 -28.58
N ASN A 84 23.80 -5.22 -29.76
CA ASN A 84 24.77 -6.09 -30.41
C ASN A 84 25.32 -7.18 -29.47
N GLN A 85 24.40 -7.85 -28.76
CA GLN A 85 24.75 -8.91 -27.82
C GLN A 85 24.80 -10.27 -28.53
N PRO A 86 25.65 -11.19 -28.06
CA PRO A 86 25.67 -12.57 -28.56
C PRO A 86 24.35 -13.28 -28.22
N ILE A 87 23.92 -14.21 -29.08
CA ILE A 87 22.69 -15.02 -28.85
C ILE A 87 22.83 -15.83 -27.55
N GLU A 88 24.06 -16.26 -27.23
CA GLU A 88 24.43 -16.96 -26.02
C GLU A 88 24.14 -16.16 -24.73
N ALA A 89 23.93 -14.84 -24.82
CA ALA A 89 23.55 -14.01 -23.67
C ALA A 89 22.24 -14.49 -23.02
N LEU A 90 21.29 -15.00 -23.82
CA LEU A 90 20.02 -15.55 -23.31
C LEU A 90 20.19 -16.89 -22.58
N SER A 91 21.29 -17.61 -22.80
CA SER A 91 21.62 -18.86 -22.11
C SER A 91 22.46 -18.64 -20.85
N HIS A 92 22.91 -17.42 -20.59
CA HIS A 92 23.82 -17.14 -19.50
C HIS A 92 23.10 -17.26 -18.14
N PRO A 93 23.59 -18.05 -17.16
CA PRO A 93 22.87 -18.27 -15.89
C PRO A 93 22.57 -16.99 -15.11
N ARG A 94 23.46 -16.00 -15.14
CA ARG A 94 23.22 -14.69 -14.49
C ARG A 94 22.10 -13.88 -15.14
N PHE A 95 21.85 -14.09 -16.44
CA PHE A 95 20.71 -13.46 -17.11
C PHE A 95 19.41 -14.08 -16.61
N HIS A 96 19.34 -15.41 -16.48
CA HIS A 96 18.18 -16.10 -15.88
C HIS A 96 17.93 -15.66 -14.44
N GLU A 97 18.98 -15.62 -13.62
CA GLU A 97 18.90 -15.15 -12.22
C GLU A 97 18.31 -13.72 -12.13
N MET A 98 18.73 -12.82 -13.04
CA MET A 98 18.20 -11.47 -13.11
C MET A 98 16.70 -11.44 -13.44
N ILE A 99 16.26 -12.26 -14.40
CA ILE A 99 14.84 -12.39 -14.78
C ILE A 99 14.02 -12.99 -13.63
N GLU A 100 14.52 -14.02 -12.96
CA GLU A 100 13.83 -14.61 -11.80
C GLU A 100 13.64 -13.62 -10.66
N VAL A 101 14.66 -12.82 -10.36
CA VAL A 101 14.56 -11.74 -9.36
C VAL A 101 13.55 -10.68 -9.79
N ALA A 102 13.58 -10.28 -11.06
CA ALA A 102 12.64 -9.32 -11.63
C ALA A 102 11.18 -9.82 -11.60
N ALA A 103 10.95 -11.09 -11.92
CA ALA A 103 9.61 -11.71 -11.95
C ALA A 103 8.95 -11.79 -10.56
N ARG A 104 9.75 -11.78 -9.49
CA ARG A 104 9.26 -11.77 -8.10
C ARG A 104 8.96 -10.37 -7.56
N ALA A 105 9.25 -9.31 -8.31
CA ALA A 105 9.00 -7.94 -7.88
C ALA A 105 7.50 -7.61 -7.94
N THR A 106 6.94 -7.13 -6.83
CA THR A 106 5.53 -6.71 -6.71
C THR A 106 5.28 -5.32 -7.28
N ASP A 107 6.25 -4.42 -7.13
CA ASP A 107 6.14 -2.99 -7.47
C ASP A 107 6.92 -2.62 -8.74
N GLY A 108 7.11 -3.61 -9.62
CA GLY A 108 7.97 -3.49 -10.80
C GLY A 108 9.46 -3.45 -10.47
N VAL A 109 10.29 -3.32 -11.51
CA VAL A 109 11.74 -3.37 -11.38
C VAL A 109 12.35 -1.98 -11.61
N LYS A 110 13.16 -1.52 -10.67
CA LYS A 110 13.94 -0.28 -10.81
C LYS A 110 15.29 -0.60 -11.45
N ILE A 111 15.48 -0.18 -12.70
CA ILE A 111 16.75 -0.36 -13.40
C ILE A 111 17.76 0.66 -12.83
N PRO A 112 18.93 0.22 -12.34
CA PRO A 112 19.92 1.12 -11.76
C PRO A 112 20.57 2.02 -12.82
N GLU A 113 20.91 3.25 -12.44
CA GLU A 113 21.62 4.18 -13.33
C GLU A 113 23.03 3.69 -13.67
N LYS A 114 23.49 3.98 -14.90
CA LYS A 114 24.83 3.60 -15.39
C LYS A 114 25.97 3.97 -14.42
N ARG A 115 25.89 5.17 -13.83
CA ARG A 115 26.89 5.63 -12.85
C ARG A 115 26.91 4.76 -11.60
N ALA A 116 25.72 4.49 -11.03
CA ALA A 116 25.58 3.67 -9.83
C ALA A 116 26.06 2.23 -10.07
N VAL A 117 25.78 1.66 -11.24
CA VAL A 117 26.29 0.33 -11.65
C VAL A 117 27.81 0.35 -11.73
N ARG A 118 28.41 1.34 -12.41
CA ARG A 118 29.87 1.46 -12.52
C ARG A 118 30.55 1.57 -11.15
N GLU A 119 30.01 2.41 -10.27
CA GLU A 119 30.54 2.58 -8.91
C GLU A 119 30.43 1.27 -8.10
N SER A 120 29.33 0.54 -8.26
CA SER A 120 29.11 -0.75 -7.58
C SER A 120 30.07 -1.84 -8.07
N ILE A 121 30.38 -1.89 -9.37
CA ILE A 121 31.36 -2.82 -9.95
C ILE A 121 32.76 -2.52 -9.39
N LEU A 122 33.19 -1.26 -9.44
CA LEU A 122 34.51 -0.86 -8.92
C LEU A 122 34.63 -1.14 -7.42
N ARG A 123 33.54 -0.98 -6.67
CA ARG A 123 33.48 -1.31 -5.24
C ARG A 123 33.65 -2.81 -5.01
N HIS A 124 32.92 -3.66 -5.74
CA HIS A 124 33.07 -5.11 -5.65
C HIS A 124 34.51 -5.54 -5.95
N PHE A 125 35.10 -5.02 -7.03
CA PHE A 125 36.48 -5.32 -7.38
C PHE A 125 37.46 -4.96 -6.26
N ARG A 126 37.36 -3.74 -5.71
CA ARG A 126 38.23 -3.30 -4.60
C ARG A 126 38.07 -4.17 -3.36
N ASN A 127 36.84 -4.58 -3.04
CA ASN A 127 36.56 -5.45 -1.91
C ASN A 127 37.18 -6.84 -2.12
N SER A 128 37.04 -7.43 -3.30
CA SER A 128 37.64 -8.72 -3.63
C SER A 128 39.17 -8.69 -3.55
N VAL A 129 39.80 -7.61 -4.04
CA VAL A 129 41.26 -7.43 -3.93
C VAL A 129 41.68 -7.26 -2.46
N LYS A 130 40.92 -6.51 -1.67
CA LYS A 130 41.18 -6.34 -0.24
C LYS A 130 41.08 -7.68 0.51
N GLU A 131 40.02 -8.43 0.28
CA GLU A 131 39.82 -9.75 0.89
C GLU A 131 40.94 -10.72 0.52
N LEU A 132 41.35 -10.74 -0.76
CA LEU A 132 42.47 -11.54 -1.22
C LEU A 132 43.77 -11.17 -0.50
N ARG A 133 44.07 -9.87 -0.39
CA ARG A 133 45.24 -9.37 0.34
C ARG A 133 45.21 -9.82 1.81
N ASP A 134 44.07 -9.67 2.47
CA ASP A 134 43.95 -10.01 3.88
C ASP A 134 44.13 -11.54 4.10
N ARG A 135 43.60 -12.38 3.20
CA ARG A 135 43.84 -13.84 3.21
C ARG A 135 45.30 -14.22 3.00
N LEU A 136 45.99 -13.57 2.05
CA LEU A 136 47.41 -13.84 1.75
C LEU A 136 48.36 -13.33 2.85
N ASN A 137 48.02 -12.23 3.52
CA ASN A 137 48.80 -11.69 4.64
C ASN A 137 48.73 -12.58 5.89
N ILE A 138 47.58 -13.23 6.14
CA ILE A 138 47.46 -14.22 7.21
C ILE A 138 48.32 -15.48 6.88
N ALA A 139 48.32 -15.91 5.62
CA ALA A 139 49.11 -17.06 5.18
C ALA A 139 50.64 -16.83 5.30
N THR A 140 51.11 -15.62 4.97
CA THR A 140 52.53 -15.25 5.14
C THR A 140 52.92 -15.15 6.62
N PHE A 141 52.02 -14.70 7.50
CA PHE A 141 52.25 -14.72 8.95
C PHE A 141 52.37 -16.17 9.46
N ILE A 142 51.43 -17.05 9.12
CA ILE A 142 51.46 -18.47 9.54
C ILE A 142 52.70 -19.20 9.00
N SER A 143 53.12 -18.94 7.76
CA SER A 143 54.35 -19.51 7.19
C SER A 143 55.61 -19.07 7.93
N LYS A 144 55.66 -17.86 8.50
CA LYS A 144 56.81 -17.34 9.23
C LYS A 144 56.95 -17.93 10.65
N TYR A 145 55.86 -18.46 11.21
CA TYR A 145 55.83 -19.05 12.55
C TYR A 145 55.61 -20.58 12.56
N LYS A 146 55.51 -21.21 11.38
CA LYS A 146 55.60 -22.66 11.18
C LYS A 146 56.95 -23.04 10.54
N CYS A 147 58.04 -22.68 11.21
CA CYS A 147 59.31 -23.38 11.06
C CYS A 147 59.55 -24.15 12.36
N TRP A 148 59.12 -25.41 12.37
CA TRP A 148 59.59 -26.47 13.25
C TRP A 148 59.90 -27.66 12.35
#